data_AF-A0A9P0TCR7-F1
#
_entry.id   AF-A0A9P0TCR7-F1
#
_cell.length_a   1.000
_cell.length_b   1.000
_cell.length_c   1.000
_cell.angle_alpha   90.00
_cell.angle_beta   90.00
_cell.angle_gamma   90.00
#
_symmetry.space_group_name_H-M   'P 1'
#
loop_
_entity.id
_entity.type
_entity.pdbx_description
1 polymer ?
#
loop_
_entity_poly.entity_id
_entity_poly.type
_entity_poly.pdbx_seq_one_letter_code
_entity_poly.pdbx_strand_id
1 'polypeptide(L)'
;MTAGKETMGEQPIFTCKAHVFHIDPKTKRSWMSASSAAVSVSFFYDSSRNLYRIISVEGTKAVINSTITANMTFTKTSQKFGQWSDVRANTVYGLGFSSEAELGKFIEKFQEVKEAIQAQQCGGPPKTTNGSGAATPVASATASPLLAARAPTDEPPAVSPAQPKPENDEMMVHQRAHSVSSSIQAGGGYATVGRAGRGPLASSGAAAEPAPPDTADQLRYENDKLRLALAQRYVTDLNNIIV
;
A
#
# COMPACT_ATOMS: atom_id res chain seq x y z
N MET A 1 -8.85 14.03 38.90
CA MET A 1 -7.98 13.53 37.82
C MET A 1 -8.88 13.09 36.68
N THR A 2 -8.91 13.87 35.60
CA THR A 2 -9.80 13.69 34.45
C THR A 2 -9.13 12.76 33.45
N ALA A 3 -9.54 11.49 33.42
CA ALA A 3 -9.18 10.57 32.34
C ALA A 3 -10.34 10.53 31.33
N GLY A 4 -10.04 10.91 30.09
CA GLY A 4 -10.99 11.14 29.00
C GLY A 4 -11.96 9.98 28.79
N LYS A 5 -13.21 10.24 29.15
CA LYS A 5 -14.38 9.44 28.78
C LYS A 5 -14.82 9.87 27.39
N GLU A 6 -13.96 9.70 26.38
CA GLU A 6 -14.33 9.98 24.99
C GLU A 6 -15.30 8.90 24.51
N THR A 7 -16.60 9.18 24.69
CA THR A 7 -17.74 8.64 23.92
C THR A 7 -17.74 7.13 23.65
N MET A 8 -17.65 6.31 24.70
CA MET A 8 -17.94 4.85 24.64
C MET A 8 -19.46 4.55 24.72
N GLY A 9 -20.32 5.49 24.33
CA GLY A 9 -21.78 5.33 24.34
C GLY A 9 -22.37 4.89 23.01
N GLU A 10 -21.59 4.93 21.93
CA GLU A 10 -22.04 4.59 20.58
C GLU A 10 -21.85 3.09 20.35
N GLN A 11 -22.92 2.37 20.02
CA GLN A 11 -22.88 0.94 19.78
C GLN A 11 -22.22 0.64 18.42
N PRO A 12 -21.34 -0.36 18.32
CA PRO A 12 -20.75 -0.72 17.04
C PRO A 12 -21.81 -1.27 16.09
N ILE A 13 -21.73 -0.89 14.82
CA ILE A 13 -22.60 -1.38 13.74
C ILE A 13 -22.27 -2.85 13.43
N PHE A 14 -20.98 -3.17 13.47
CA PHE A 14 -20.45 -4.50 13.24
C PHE A 14 -19.16 -4.67 14.05
N THR A 15 -18.94 -5.86 14.59
CA THR A 15 -17.71 -6.23 15.31
C THR A 15 -17.26 -7.61 14.88
N CYS A 16 -15.96 -7.76 14.64
CA CYS A 16 -15.32 -9.06 14.38
C CYS A 16 -13.98 -9.19 15.13
N LYS A 17 -13.36 -10.37 15.09
CA LYS A 17 -12.02 -10.62 15.65
C LYS A 17 -10.99 -10.78 14.54
N ALA A 18 -9.85 -10.10 14.66
CA ALA A 18 -8.74 -10.22 13.72
C ALA A 18 -7.40 -9.84 14.38
N HIS A 19 -6.30 -10.37 13.84
CA HIS A 19 -4.96 -9.84 14.12
C HIS A 19 -4.73 -8.60 13.26
N VAL A 20 -4.19 -7.54 13.87
CA VAL A 20 -3.99 -6.25 13.19
C VAL A 20 -2.52 -6.10 12.82
N PHE A 21 -2.28 -5.63 11.60
CA PHE A 21 -0.95 -5.34 11.07
C PHE A 21 -0.91 -3.94 10.46
N HIS A 22 0.25 -3.29 10.50
CA HIS A 22 0.53 -2.05 9.79
C HIS A 22 1.66 -2.26 8.80
N ILE A 23 1.60 -1.56 7.65
CA ILE A 23 2.81 -1.41 6.85
C ILE A 23 3.79 -0.50 7.59
N ASP A 24 5.05 -0.92 7.64
CA ASP A 24 6.15 -0.13 8.19
C ASP A 24 6.26 1.22 7.45
N PRO A 25 6.17 2.35 8.18
CA PRO A 25 6.22 3.67 7.57
C PRO A 25 7.56 3.96 6.90
N LYS A 26 8.65 3.30 7.32
CA LYS A 26 10.00 3.48 6.74
C LYS A 26 10.17 2.69 5.46
N THR A 27 9.88 1.39 5.50
CA THR A 27 10.15 0.50 4.36
C THR A 27 9.01 0.46 3.34
N LYS A 28 7.79 0.86 3.74
CA LYS A 28 6.54 0.83 2.95
C LYS A 28 6.21 -0.54 2.31
N ARG A 29 6.88 -1.60 2.74
CA ARG A 29 6.80 -2.95 2.15
C ARG A 29 6.71 -4.07 3.20
N SER A 30 7.16 -3.82 4.42
CA SER A 30 7.10 -4.82 5.49
C SER A 30 5.83 -4.67 6.32
N TRP A 31 5.24 -5.79 6.71
CA TRP A 31 4.15 -5.83 7.68
C TRP A 31 4.69 -5.95 9.10
N MET A 32 4.21 -5.10 10.00
CA MET A 32 4.50 -5.14 11.43
C MET A 32 3.23 -5.52 12.19
N SER A 33 3.34 -6.44 13.15
CA SER A 33 2.23 -6.78 14.04
C SER A 33 1.86 -5.57 14.88
N ALA A 34 0.60 -5.15 14.81
CA ALA A 34 0.05 -4.08 15.63
C ALA A 34 -0.69 -4.60 16.86
N SER A 35 -1.12 -5.88 16.84
CA SER A 35 -1.69 -6.58 17.97
C SER A 35 -0.91 -7.85 18.33
N SER A 36 -0.94 -8.25 19.60
CA SER A 36 -0.33 -9.49 20.11
C SER A 36 -1.24 -10.72 19.96
N ALA A 37 -2.55 -10.50 19.92
CA ALA A 37 -3.58 -11.52 19.70
C ALA A 37 -4.68 -10.98 18.78
N ALA A 38 -5.71 -11.80 18.52
CA ALA A 38 -6.90 -11.36 17.81
C ALA A 38 -7.73 -10.39 18.67
N VAL A 39 -7.85 -9.15 18.21
CA VAL A 39 -8.56 -8.06 18.89
C VAL A 39 -9.92 -7.78 18.23
N SER A 40 -10.81 -7.09 18.95
CA SER A 40 -12.08 -6.66 18.38
C SER A 40 -11.87 -5.50 17.42
N VAL A 41 -12.27 -5.68 16.16
CA VAL A 41 -12.28 -4.65 15.12
C VAL A 41 -13.73 -4.32 14.83
N SER A 42 -14.10 -3.04 14.97
CA SER A 42 -15.51 -2.64 14.91
C SER A 42 -15.72 -1.42 14.04
N PHE A 43 -16.86 -1.39 13.35
CA PHE A 43 -17.33 -0.22 12.61
C PHE A 43 -18.23 0.62 13.50
N PHE A 44 -17.96 1.91 13.55
CA PHE A 44 -18.76 2.90 14.26
C PHE A 44 -19.22 3.96 13.26
N TYR A 45 -20.46 4.41 13.40
CA TYR A 45 -20.84 5.73 12.94
C TYR A 45 -20.47 6.71 14.05
N ASP A 46 -19.97 7.90 13.73
CA ASP A 46 -19.71 8.98 14.68
C ASP A 46 -20.68 10.11 14.34
N SER A 47 -21.79 10.14 15.05
CA SER A 47 -22.87 11.11 14.82
C SER A 47 -22.43 12.57 15.01
N SER A 48 -21.44 12.83 15.87
CA SER A 48 -20.95 14.20 16.13
C SER A 48 -20.19 14.79 14.94
N ARG A 49 -19.53 13.92 14.16
CA ARG A 49 -18.75 14.31 12.97
C ARG A 49 -19.37 13.83 11.66
N ASN A 50 -20.53 13.16 11.74
CA ASN A 50 -21.28 12.63 10.61
C ASN A 50 -20.38 11.80 9.65
N LEU A 51 -19.63 10.85 10.22
CA LEU A 51 -18.68 10.01 9.48
C LEU A 51 -18.62 8.59 10.04
N TYR A 52 -18.05 7.65 9.28
CA TYR A 52 -17.86 6.27 9.74
C TYR A 52 -16.39 5.98 10.03
N ARG A 53 -16.14 5.08 10.99
CA ARG A 53 -14.80 4.72 11.45
C ARG A 53 -14.67 3.23 11.69
N ILE A 54 -13.45 2.73 11.48
CA ILE A 54 -13.01 1.42 11.96
C ILE A 54 -12.14 1.67 13.18
N ILE A 55 -12.55 1.12 14.34
CA ILE A 55 -11.84 1.27 15.60
C ILE A 55 -11.47 -0.12 16.12
N SER A 56 -10.24 -0.23 16.61
CA SER A 56 -9.75 -1.39 17.36
C SER A 56 -8.81 -0.93 18.45
N VAL A 57 -8.94 -1.51 19.63
CA VAL A 57 -8.15 -1.20 20.82
C VAL A 57 -7.53 -2.48 21.38
N GLU A 58 -6.27 -2.40 21.79
CA GLU A 58 -5.57 -3.43 22.54
C GLU A 58 -5.15 -2.86 23.90
N GLY A 59 -5.75 -3.36 24.98
CA GLY A 59 -5.61 -2.75 26.29
C GLY A 59 -6.13 -1.32 26.29
N THR A 60 -5.26 -0.35 26.58
CA THR A 60 -5.58 1.09 26.55
C THR A 60 -5.14 1.79 25.27
N LYS A 61 -4.50 1.05 24.34
CA LYS A 61 -3.92 1.61 23.11
C LYS A 61 -4.85 1.39 21.92
N ALA A 62 -5.17 2.45 21.20
CA ALA A 62 -5.80 2.32 19.89
C ALA A 62 -4.80 1.75 18.89
N VAL A 63 -5.14 0.59 18.31
CA VAL A 63 -4.35 -0.05 17.26
C VAL A 63 -4.92 0.26 15.88
N ILE A 64 -6.22 0.54 15.78
CA ILE A 64 -6.85 1.08 14.57
C ILE A 64 -7.70 2.28 14.95
N ASN A 65 -7.51 3.37 14.22
CA ASN A 65 -8.40 4.52 14.25
C ASN A 65 -8.50 5.08 12.83
N SER A 66 -9.26 4.39 11.99
CA SER A 66 -9.38 4.72 10.57
C SER A 66 -10.73 5.37 10.29
N THR A 67 -10.73 6.47 9.53
CA THR A 67 -11.98 7.10 9.05
C THR A 67 -12.25 6.60 7.64
N ILE A 68 -13.44 6.04 7.41
CA ILE A 68 -13.79 5.47 6.11
C ILE A 68 -14.25 6.58 5.18
N THR A 69 -13.73 6.59 3.95
CA THR A 69 -14.15 7.51 2.89
C THR A 69 -14.72 6.74 1.69
N ALA A 70 -15.54 7.40 0.87
CA ALA A 70 -16.21 6.77 -0.27
C ALA A 70 -15.22 6.16 -1.30
N ASN A 71 -14.02 6.71 -1.41
CA ASN A 71 -12.96 6.24 -2.31
C ASN A 71 -12.01 5.22 -1.68
N MET A 72 -12.17 4.85 -0.41
CA MET A 72 -11.38 3.77 0.19
C MET A 72 -11.75 2.42 -0.43
N THR A 73 -10.78 1.52 -0.49
CA THR A 73 -10.98 0.15 -0.97
C THR A 73 -10.31 -0.81 -0.02
N PHE A 74 -11.07 -1.83 0.38
CA PHE A 74 -10.54 -2.97 1.08
C PHE A 74 -10.19 -4.06 0.05
N THR A 75 -8.93 -4.48 0.03
CA THR A 75 -8.38 -5.46 -0.92
C THR A 75 -8.06 -6.75 -0.19
N LYS A 76 -8.71 -7.85 -0.60
CA LYS A 76 -8.34 -9.21 -0.18
C LYS A 76 -7.03 -9.62 -0.88
N THR A 77 -6.00 -9.93 -0.12
CA THR A 77 -4.67 -10.31 -0.66
C THR A 77 -4.29 -11.76 -0.35
N SER A 78 -5.05 -12.45 0.51
CA SER A 78 -4.99 -13.90 0.66
C SER A 78 -6.33 -14.47 1.11
N GLN A 79 -6.40 -15.78 1.37
CA GLN A 79 -7.64 -16.44 1.82
C GLN A 79 -8.22 -15.84 3.11
N LYS A 80 -7.35 -15.39 4.03
CA LYS A 80 -7.74 -14.90 5.35
C LYS A 80 -7.14 -13.54 5.70
N PHE A 81 -6.63 -12.83 4.70
CA PHE A 81 -6.01 -11.53 4.90
C PHE A 81 -6.53 -10.52 3.89
N GLY A 82 -6.81 -9.32 4.39
CA GLY A 82 -7.10 -8.16 3.55
C GLY A 82 -6.56 -6.88 4.17
N GLN A 83 -6.55 -5.83 3.37
CA GLN A 83 -5.92 -4.56 3.73
C GLN A 83 -6.66 -3.37 3.12
N TRP A 84 -6.48 -2.18 3.71
CA TRP A 84 -6.87 -0.91 3.11
C TRP A 84 -5.86 0.18 3.44
N SER A 85 -5.78 1.19 2.58
CA SER A 85 -4.96 2.37 2.80
C SER A 85 -5.79 3.47 3.43
N ASP A 86 -5.30 4.05 4.54
CA ASP A 86 -5.85 5.25 5.13
C ASP A 86 -4.88 6.42 4.89
N VAL A 87 -5.22 7.25 3.91
CA VAL A 87 -4.43 8.43 3.52
C VAL A 87 -4.34 9.43 4.67
N ARG A 88 -5.40 9.59 5.47
CA ARG A 88 -5.45 10.54 6.58
C ARG A 88 -4.52 10.11 7.71
N ALA A 89 -4.48 8.81 7.99
CA ALA A 89 -3.55 8.23 8.97
C ALA A 89 -2.15 7.95 8.38
N ASN A 90 -1.94 8.17 7.08
CA ASN A 90 -0.71 7.86 6.34
C ASN A 90 -0.19 6.44 6.61
N THR A 91 -1.11 5.48 6.66
CA THR A 91 -0.79 4.08 6.97
C THR A 91 -1.66 3.13 6.16
N VAL A 92 -1.18 1.90 6.02
CA VAL A 92 -1.96 0.81 5.45
C VAL A 92 -2.22 -0.19 6.55
N TYR A 93 -3.49 -0.46 6.81
CA TYR A 93 -3.93 -1.44 7.79
C TYR A 93 -4.12 -2.79 7.11
N GLY A 94 -3.71 -3.85 7.78
CA GLY A 94 -3.92 -5.24 7.37
C GLY A 94 -4.62 -6.01 8.48
N LEU A 95 -5.53 -6.90 8.11
CA LEU A 95 -6.30 -7.73 9.03
C LEU A 95 -6.15 -9.20 8.65
N GLY A 96 -5.69 -10.01 9.61
CA GLY A 96 -5.66 -11.47 9.53
C GLY A 96 -6.82 -12.10 10.31
N PHE A 97 -7.73 -12.76 9.61
CA PHE A 97 -8.94 -13.37 10.16
C PHE A 97 -8.74 -14.85 10.51
N SER A 98 -9.60 -15.39 11.38
CA SER A 98 -9.52 -16.82 11.75
C SER A 98 -9.98 -17.72 10.60
N SER A 99 -10.95 -17.25 9.82
CA SER A 99 -11.55 -17.96 8.68
C SER A 99 -11.82 -17.03 7.48
N GLU A 100 -11.99 -17.62 6.30
CA GLU A 100 -12.39 -16.89 5.09
C GLU A 100 -13.79 -16.26 5.21
N ALA A 101 -14.70 -16.93 5.92
CA ALA A 101 -16.06 -16.42 6.11
C ALA A 101 -16.09 -15.11 6.92
N GLU A 102 -15.22 -14.96 7.92
CA GLU A 102 -15.09 -13.70 8.67
C GLU A 102 -14.54 -12.56 7.81
N LEU A 103 -13.54 -12.87 6.98
CA LEU A 103 -13.02 -11.93 6.00
C LEU A 103 -14.12 -11.48 5.02
N GLY A 104 -14.93 -12.42 4.52
CA GLY A 104 -16.07 -12.14 3.64
C GLY A 104 -17.06 -11.15 4.27
N LYS A 105 -17.49 -11.42 5.50
CA LYS A 105 -18.39 -10.51 6.25
C LYS A 105 -17.79 -9.12 6.44
N PHE A 106 -16.48 -9.04 6.70
CA PHE A 106 -15.80 -7.74 6.83
C PHE A 106 -15.81 -6.96 5.51
N ILE A 107 -15.57 -7.64 4.39
CA ILE A 107 -15.60 -7.03 3.04
C ILE A 107 -16.99 -6.48 2.75
N GLU A 108 -18.05 -7.27 2.99
CA GLU A 108 -19.44 -6.84 2.81
C GLU A 108 -19.74 -5.60 3.64
N LYS A 109 -19.41 -5.62 4.93
CA LYS A 109 -19.62 -4.47 5.83
C LYS A 109 -18.83 -3.24 5.42
N PHE A 110 -17.63 -3.41 4.89
CA PHE A 110 -16.84 -2.29 4.37
C PHE A 110 -17.53 -1.63 3.17
N GLN A 111 -18.14 -2.41 2.26
CA GLN A 111 -18.88 -1.87 1.13
C GLN A 111 -20.20 -1.22 1.55
N GLU A 112 -20.98 -1.84 2.43
CA GLU A 112 -22.22 -1.25 2.98
C GLU A 112 -21.95 0.14 3.57
N VAL A 113 -20.87 0.29 4.33
CA VAL A 113 -20.51 1.58 4.93
C VAL A 113 -20.09 2.61 3.88
N LYS A 114 -19.37 2.19 2.83
CA LYS A 114 -19.05 3.09 1.71
C LYS A 114 -20.28 3.57 0.97
N GLU A 115 -21.24 2.69 0.74
CA GLU A 115 -22.53 3.04 0.11
C GLU A 115 -23.32 4.00 0.98
N ALA A 116 -23.36 3.77 2.31
CA ALA A 116 -23.98 4.71 3.25
C ALA A 116 -23.32 6.10 3.21
N ILE A 117 -21.99 6.15 3.12
CA ILE A 117 -21.23 7.40 2.96
C ILE A 117 -21.58 8.10 1.63
N GLN A 118 -21.68 7.37 0.52
CA GLN A 118 -22.09 7.94 -0.77
C GLN A 118 -23.53 8.46 -0.74
N ALA A 119 -24.45 7.71 -0.15
CA ALA A 119 -25.84 8.13 0.01
C ALA A 119 -25.96 9.44 0.82
N GLN A 120 -25.14 9.60 1.86
CA GLN A 120 -25.07 10.85 2.64
C GLN A 120 -24.51 12.04 1.85
N GLN A 121 -23.63 11.81 0.87
CA GLN A 121 -23.04 12.87 0.03
C GLN A 121 -23.95 13.28 -1.13
N CYS A 122 -24.68 12.33 -1.71
CA CYS A 122 -25.64 12.59 -2.80
C CYS A 122 -27.02 13.06 -2.28
N GLY A 123 -27.32 12.80 -1.00
CA GLY A 123 -28.58 13.15 -0.32
C GLY A 123 -28.68 14.61 0.14
N GLY A 124 -28.34 15.56 -0.74
CA GLY A 124 -28.72 16.98 -0.53
C GLY A 124 -30.24 17.11 -0.29
N PRO A 125 -30.71 18.16 0.41
CA PRO A 125 -32.07 18.24 0.90
C PRO A 125 -33.09 17.97 -0.22
N PRO A 126 -34.19 17.23 0.05
CA PRO A 126 -35.25 17.08 -0.93
C PRO A 126 -35.77 18.48 -1.23
N LYS A 127 -35.60 18.91 -2.48
CA LYS A 127 -36.36 20.03 -3.03
C LYS A 127 -37.78 19.53 -3.24
N THR A 128 -38.52 19.38 -2.15
CA THR A 128 -39.97 19.23 -2.18
C THR A 128 -40.52 20.59 -2.61
N THR A 129 -40.85 20.73 -3.89
CA THR A 129 -41.91 21.64 -4.30
C THR A 129 -42.68 21.00 -5.43
N ASN A 130 -43.93 20.68 -5.10
CA ASN A 130 -45.00 20.21 -5.97
C ASN A 130 -45.02 20.85 -7.37
N GLY A 131 -45.32 20.01 -8.36
CA GLY A 131 -46.56 20.20 -9.13
C GLY A 131 -46.47 20.93 -10.47
N SER A 132 -46.56 20.12 -11.54
CA SER A 132 -47.37 20.35 -12.74
C SER A 132 -46.87 21.30 -13.84
N GLY A 133 -46.75 20.74 -15.05
CA GLY A 133 -47.34 21.36 -16.25
C GLY A 133 -46.40 22.06 -17.23
N ALA A 134 -45.91 21.29 -18.20
CA ALA A 134 -45.85 21.58 -19.65
C ALA A 134 -45.22 22.87 -20.23
N ALA A 135 -44.50 22.63 -21.33
CA ALA A 135 -44.20 23.49 -22.49
C ALA A 135 -42.88 24.31 -22.50
N THR A 136 -41.93 23.82 -23.30
CA THR A 136 -40.96 24.58 -24.13
C THR A 136 -41.68 25.55 -25.11
N PRO A 137 -41.03 26.50 -25.83
CA PRO A 137 -39.59 26.64 -26.13
C PRO A 137 -39.04 28.10 -26.13
N VAL A 138 -37.73 28.23 -26.43
CA VAL A 138 -37.06 29.18 -27.36
C VAL A 138 -35.76 29.79 -26.83
N ALA A 139 -34.75 29.64 -27.67
CA ALA A 139 -33.40 30.20 -27.60
C ALA A 139 -33.38 31.72 -27.82
N SER A 140 -32.33 32.40 -27.33
CA SER A 140 -31.32 33.07 -28.19
C SER A 140 -30.59 34.20 -27.45
N ALA A 141 -29.38 34.46 -27.97
CA ALA A 141 -28.64 35.71 -27.97
C ALA A 141 -27.82 36.12 -26.74
N THR A 142 -26.52 35.79 -26.86
CA THR A 142 -25.37 36.68 -26.68
C THR A 142 -25.68 38.19 -26.68
N ALA A 143 -25.10 38.94 -25.73
CA ALA A 143 -24.67 40.33 -25.92
C ALA A 143 -23.86 40.79 -24.70
N SER A 144 -22.54 40.91 -24.88
CA SER A 144 -21.69 41.77 -24.06
C SER A 144 -21.91 43.24 -24.43
N PRO A 145 -21.70 44.19 -23.50
CA PRO A 145 -21.35 45.56 -23.89
C PRO A 145 -19.89 45.89 -23.50
N LEU A 146 -19.14 46.38 -24.49
CA LEU A 146 -17.82 47.00 -24.36
C LEU A 146 -17.97 48.53 -24.18
N LEU A 147 -17.18 49.07 -23.24
CA LEU A 147 -16.41 50.32 -23.25
C LEU A 147 -17.09 51.70 -23.41
N ALA A 148 -16.81 52.61 -22.46
CA ALA A 148 -16.58 54.03 -22.73
C ALA A 148 -15.56 54.61 -21.73
N ALA A 149 -14.61 55.37 -22.27
CA ALA A 149 -13.32 55.78 -21.70
C ALA A 149 -13.32 57.18 -21.06
N ARG A 150 -12.28 57.48 -20.24
CA ARG A 150 -11.61 58.80 -20.20
C ARG A 150 -10.25 58.78 -19.46
N ALA A 151 -9.15 58.99 -20.20
CA ALA A 151 -7.81 59.41 -19.74
C ALA A 151 -7.72 60.97 -19.74
N PRO A 152 -6.58 61.71 -19.54
CA PRO A 152 -5.13 61.36 -19.56
C PRO A 152 -4.27 62.02 -18.42
N THR A 153 -3.03 61.62 -18.12
CA THR A 153 -1.70 62.10 -18.64
C THR A 153 -0.66 61.53 -17.63
N ASP A 154 0.47 60.94 -17.97
CA ASP A 154 1.70 61.53 -18.54
C ASP A 154 2.68 60.41 -18.97
N GLU A 155 3.52 60.65 -19.98
CA GLU A 155 4.38 59.68 -20.71
C GLU A 155 5.90 59.80 -20.31
N PRO A 156 6.93 59.19 -20.96
CA PRO A 156 7.77 58.08 -20.45
C PRO A 156 9.29 58.50 -20.46
N PRO A 157 10.39 57.68 -20.65
CA PRO A 157 10.56 56.44 -21.43
C PRO A 157 11.46 55.29 -20.85
N ALA A 158 11.33 54.14 -21.52
CA ALA A 158 12.38 53.13 -21.82
C ALA A 158 12.78 52.17 -20.68
N VAL A 159 12.89 50.84 -20.85
CA VAL A 159 13.20 49.96 -21.99
C VAL A 159 12.68 48.53 -21.69
N SER A 160 12.06 47.89 -22.68
CA SER A 160 11.94 46.41 -22.79
C SER A 160 13.27 45.82 -23.33
N PRO A 161 13.43 44.50 -23.59
CA PRO A 161 12.82 43.27 -23.05
C PRO A 161 13.90 42.23 -22.64
N ALA A 162 13.49 41.03 -22.17
CA ALA A 162 13.98 39.70 -22.59
C ALA A 162 14.13 38.65 -21.45
N GLN A 163 13.35 37.57 -21.56
CA GLN A 163 13.75 36.19 -21.18
C GLN A 163 14.84 35.68 -22.15
N PRO A 164 15.46 34.48 -22.00
CA PRO A 164 15.65 33.60 -20.84
C PRO A 164 17.12 33.09 -20.71
N LYS A 165 17.53 32.46 -19.60
CA LYS A 165 18.52 31.36 -19.65
C LYS A 165 18.59 30.53 -18.35
N PRO A 166 18.72 29.20 -18.45
CA PRO A 166 19.16 28.32 -17.38
C PRO A 166 20.69 28.29 -17.35
N GLU A 167 21.28 28.29 -16.15
CA GLU A 167 22.72 28.05 -15.98
C GLU A 167 22.95 26.68 -15.36
N ASN A 168 23.80 25.95 -16.07
CA ASN A 168 24.35 24.63 -15.82
C ASN A 168 25.76 24.88 -15.26
N ASP A 169 26.07 24.39 -14.07
CA ASP A 169 27.44 24.35 -13.57
C ASP A 169 27.89 22.89 -13.54
N GLU A 170 28.91 22.61 -14.34
CA GLU A 170 29.51 21.30 -14.61
C GLU A 170 30.47 20.85 -13.49
N MET A 171 30.91 19.59 -13.65
CA MET A 171 32.24 19.08 -13.28
C MET A 171 32.41 18.44 -11.89
N MET A 172 32.08 17.15 -11.81
CA MET A 172 33.04 16.17 -11.27
C MET A 172 32.88 14.80 -11.94
N VAL A 173 33.49 14.66 -13.12
CA VAL A 173 33.83 13.35 -13.70
C VAL A 173 35.13 12.90 -13.03
N HIS A 174 35.07 11.86 -12.19
CA HIS A 174 36.23 11.04 -11.89
C HIS A 174 36.09 9.70 -12.61
N GLN A 175 36.81 9.64 -13.71
CA GLN A 175 37.12 8.42 -14.44
C GLN A 175 38.31 7.71 -13.78
N ARG A 176 38.23 6.37 -13.77
CA ARG A 176 39.33 5.38 -13.87
C ARG A 176 39.62 4.52 -12.62
N ALA A 177 39.16 3.27 -12.77
CA ALA A 177 39.79 1.97 -12.48
C ALA A 177 40.63 1.78 -11.21
N HIS A 178 40.28 0.76 -10.41
CA HIS A 178 41.25 -0.24 -9.94
C HIS A 178 40.53 -1.58 -9.68
N SER A 179 40.90 -2.59 -10.49
CA SER A 179 40.77 -4.00 -10.15
C SER A 179 41.64 -4.31 -8.94
N VAL A 180 41.12 -5.05 -7.96
CA VAL A 180 41.94 -5.89 -7.08
C VAL A 180 41.23 -7.22 -6.86
N SER A 181 41.66 -8.21 -7.65
CA SER A 181 41.60 -9.61 -7.30
C SER A 181 42.46 -9.83 -6.05
N SER A 182 41.94 -10.46 -5.02
CA SER A 182 42.75 -11.02 -3.93
C SER A 182 42.49 -12.52 -3.84
N SER A 183 43.33 -13.25 -4.57
CA SER A 183 43.67 -14.65 -4.35
C SER A 183 44.37 -14.79 -2.99
N ILE A 184 43.83 -15.60 -2.08
CA ILE A 184 44.58 -16.16 -0.95
C ILE A 184 44.72 -17.65 -1.19
N GLN A 185 45.93 -18.06 -1.56
CA GLN A 185 46.40 -19.42 -1.49
C GLN A 185 47.06 -19.67 -0.13
N ALA A 186 46.87 -20.91 0.33
CA ALA A 186 47.79 -21.70 1.15
C ALA A 186 48.02 -21.33 2.62
N GLY A 187 47.62 -22.29 3.47
CA GLY A 187 48.54 -22.92 4.42
C GLY A 187 48.57 -22.33 5.83
N GLY A 188 48.18 -23.14 6.82
CA GLY A 188 48.46 -22.86 8.23
C GLY A 188 47.42 -23.48 9.15
N GLY A 189 47.82 -24.54 9.85
CA GLY A 189 46.91 -25.44 10.55
C GLY A 189 46.38 -24.94 11.89
N TYR A 190 45.45 -25.73 12.42
CA TYR A 190 45.21 -25.84 13.86
C TYR A 190 44.84 -27.28 14.19
N ALA A 191 45.44 -27.75 15.28
CA ALA A 191 45.34 -29.10 15.81
C ALA A 191 43.95 -29.37 16.40
N THR A 192 43.47 -30.61 16.27
CA THR A 192 42.53 -31.19 17.23
C THR A 192 42.84 -32.67 17.46
N VAL A 193 43.31 -32.88 18.69
CA VAL A 193 43.37 -34.04 19.58
C VAL A 193 42.91 -35.39 19.02
N GLY A 194 43.82 -36.36 19.10
CA GLY A 194 43.55 -37.75 18.75
C GLY A 194 42.67 -38.51 19.73
N ARG A 195 42.04 -39.56 19.21
CA ARG A 195 41.74 -40.78 19.97
C ARG A 195 41.61 -41.95 19.00
N ALA A 196 42.59 -42.85 19.05
CA ALA A 196 42.50 -44.17 18.44
C ALA A 196 41.98 -45.18 19.48
N GLY A 197 41.11 -46.08 19.03
CA GLY A 197 40.71 -47.29 19.72
C GLY A 197 40.14 -48.28 18.71
N ARG A 198 40.95 -49.29 18.34
CA ARG A 198 40.61 -50.40 17.43
C ARG A 198 39.83 -51.50 18.17
N GLY A 199 38.97 -52.22 17.45
CA GLY A 199 38.52 -53.59 17.76
C GLY A 199 37.31 -54.05 16.90
N PRO A 200 37.17 -55.34 16.50
CA PRO A 200 36.84 -55.70 15.10
C PRO A 200 35.53 -56.51 14.85
N LEU A 201 35.09 -56.43 13.58
CA LEU A 201 34.31 -57.36 12.70
C LEU A 201 33.08 -58.13 13.22
N ALA A 202 31.93 -57.96 12.53
CA ALA A 202 31.28 -59.01 11.73
C ALA A 202 30.11 -58.46 10.87
N SER A 203 29.90 -59.13 9.74
CA SER A 203 29.10 -58.84 8.54
C SER A 203 27.57 -58.79 8.69
N SER A 204 26.89 -57.96 7.88
CA SER A 204 26.00 -58.42 6.77
C SER A 204 25.17 -57.28 6.15
N GLY A 205 25.07 -57.28 4.81
CA GLY A 205 23.88 -56.84 4.08
C GLY A 205 23.64 -55.34 3.91
N ALA A 206 24.24 -54.75 2.88
CA ALA A 206 23.89 -53.43 2.38
C ALA A 206 22.49 -53.39 1.75
N ALA A 207 21.70 -52.38 2.11
CA ALA A 207 20.74 -51.72 1.23
C ALA A 207 20.73 -50.24 1.61
N ALA A 208 21.52 -49.44 0.89
CA ALA A 208 21.48 -47.99 0.98
C ALA A 208 20.19 -47.51 0.30
N GLU A 209 19.31 -46.91 1.10
CA GLU A 209 18.15 -46.17 0.62
C GLU A 209 18.62 -44.97 -0.24
N PRO A 210 18.13 -44.77 -1.47
CA PRO A 210 18.54 -43.63 -2.28
C PRO A 210 17.98 -42.34 -1.68
N ALA A 211 18.87 -41.40 -1.37
CA ALA A 211 18.50 -40.04 -0.98
C ALA A 211 17.53 -39.43 -2.03
N PRO A 212 16.47 -38.71 -1.60
CA PRO A 212 15.56 -38.06 -2.52
C PRO A 212 16.32 -37.03 -3.38
N PRO A 213 15.94 -36.85 -4.66
CA PRO A 213 16.67 -35.97 -5.56
C PRO A 213 16.71 -34.54 -5.01
N ASP A 214 17.89 -33.91 -5.10
CA ASP A 214 18.23 -32.54 -4.71
C ASP A 214 17.19 -31.54 -5.24
N THR A 215 16.10 -31.40 -4.48
CA THR A 215 14.96 -30.55 -4.83
C THR A 215 15.41 -29.09 -4.89
N ALA A 216 16.46 -28.75 -4.14
CA ALA A 216 17.11 -27.45 -4.18
C ALA A 216 17.78 -27.15 -5.52
N ASP A 217 18.48 -28.10 -6.13
CA ASP A 217 19.13 -27.89 -7.44
C ASP A 217 18.11 -27.88 -8.58
N GLN A 218 17.05 -28.69 -8.48
CA GLN A 218 15.93 -28.63 -9.41
C GLN A 218 15.23 -27.26 -9.37
N LEU A 219 14.96 -26.73 -8.17
CA LEU A 219 14.35 -25.41 -7.99
C LEU A 219 15.27 -24.29 -8.45
N ARG A 220 16.59 -24.41 -8.28
CA ARG A 220 17.57 -23.43 -8.78
C ARG A 220 17.58 -23.41 -10.31
N TYR A 221 17.60 -24.57 -10.94
CA TYR A 221 17.54 -24.70 -12.40
C TYR A 221 16.25 -24.10 -12.97
N GLU A 222 15.10 -24.36 -12.34
CA GLU A 222 13.83 -23.76 -12.77
C GLU A 222 13.79 -22.24 -12.58
N ASN A 223 14.32 -21.72 -11.47
CA ASN A 223 14.40 -20.28 -11.24
C ASN A 223 15.30 -19.57 -12.28
N ASP A 224 16.44 -20.17 -12.63
CA ASP A 224 17.32 -19.62 -13.66
C ASP A 224 16.68 -19.67 -15.06
N LYS A 225 15.95 -20.75 -15.38
CA LYS A 225 15.17 -20.84 -16.62
C LYS A 225 14.07 -19.76 -16.69
N LEU A 226 13.35 -19.54 -15.60
CA LEU A 226 12.32 -18.50 -15.52
C LEU A 226 12.92 -17.09 -15.62
N ARG A 227 14.09 -16.84 -15.00
CA ARG A 227 14.83 -15.59 -15.15
C ARG A 227 15.24 -15.32 -16.60
N LEU A 228 15.72 -16.34 -17.30
CA LEU A 228 16.12 -16.19 -18.71
C LEU A 228 14.91 -15.92 -19.60
N ALA A 229 13.78 -16.58 -19.36
CA ALA A 229 12.53 -16.34 -20.09
C ALA A 229 11.98 -14.92 -19.86
N LEU A 230 12.04 -14.42 -18.62
CA LEU A 230 11.68 -13.04 -18.29
C LEU A 230 12.60 -12.04 -19.00
N ALA A 231 13.90 -12.25 -18.99
CA ALA A 231 14.85 -11.40 -19.70
C ALA A 231 14.59 -11.35 -21.21
N GLN A 232 14.25 -12.49 -21.83
CA GLN A 232 13.88 -12.55 -23.23
C GLN A 232 12.57 -11.81 -23.52
N ARG A 233 11.57 -11.89 -22.63
CA ARG A 233 10.31 -11.12 -22.75
C ARG A 233 10.55 -9.61 -22.67
N TYR A 234 11.40 -9.14 -21.74
CA TYR A 234 11.78 -7.73 -21.65
C TYR A 234 12.48 -7.22 -22.92
N VAL A 235 13.32 -8.03 -23.56
CA VAL A 235 13.97 -7.68 -24.84
C VAL A 235 12.97 -7.68 -25.99
N THR A 236 11.98 -8.58 -25.98
CA THR A 236 10.95 -8.64 -27.02
C THR A 236 9.98 -7.46 -26.91
N ASP A 237 9.61 -7.06 -25.69
CA ASP A 237 8.73 -5.90 -25.45
C ASP A 237 9.41 -4.57 -25.83
N LEU A 238 10.73 -4.44 -25.67
CA LEU A 238 11.47 -3.26 -26.12
C LEU A 238 11.56 -3.17 -27.66
N ASN A 239 11.68 -4.29 -28.35
CA ASN A 239 11.69 -4.31 -29.82
C ASN A 239 10.31 -4.07 -30.45
N ASN A 240 9.22 -4.20 -29.69
CA ASN A 240 7.86 -3.97 -30.18
C ASN A 240 7.35 -2.54 -29.92
N ILE A 241 8.17 -1.67 -29.33
CA ILE A 241 7.88 -0.22 -29.10
C ILE A 241 8.56 0.67 -30.15
N ILE A 242 9.47 0.12 -30.96
CA ILE A 242 10.11 0.82 -32.07
C ILE A 242 9.64 0.25 -33.41
N VAL A 243 8.35 0.40 -33.71
CA VAL A 243 7.80 0.47 -35.09
C VAL A 243 6.66 1.49 -35.08
#